data_AF-A0A7X7GE51-F1
#
_entry.id   AF-A0A7X7GE51-F1
#
_cell.length_a   1.000
_cell.length_b   1.000
_cell.length_c   1.000
_cell.angle_alpha   90.00
_cell.angle_beta   90.00
_cell.angle_gamma   90.00
#
_symmetry.space_group_name_H-M   'P 1'
#
loop_
_entity.id
_entity.type
_entity.pdbx_description
1 polymer ?
#
loop_
_entity_poly.entity_id
_entity_poly.type
_entity_poly.pdbx_seq_one_letter_code
_entity_poly.pdbx_strand_id
1 'polypeptide(L)' 'MANETICPRCGHKNSFLKGFLPDTCVCRICQSQLDWREIPGAGADCGPAADEKGVPDVPMPAASQEGEEDHD' A
#
# COMPACT_ATOMS: atom_id res chain seq x y z
N MET A 1 1.11 -4.38 17.74
CA MET A 1 0.73 -5.78 17.44
C MET A 1 0.71 -5.90 15.93
N ALA A 2 1.30 -6.94 15.34
CA ALA A 2 1.20 -7.12 13.89
C ALA A 2 -0.26 -7.47 13.57
N ASN A 3 -0.94 -6.58 12.85
CA ASN A 3 -2.37 -6.69 12.58
C ASN A 3 -2.60 -7.84 11.59
N GLU A 4 -2.98 -9.03 12.05
CA GLU A 4 -3.25 -10.15 11.14
C GLU A 4 -4.48 -9.88 10.28
N THR A 5 -4.34 -9.95 8.96
CA THR A 5 -5.47 -9.78 8.02
C THR A 5 -6.18 -11.12 7.85
N ILE A 6 -7.49 -11.19 8.09
CA ILE A 6 -8.28 -12.44 8.02
C ILE A 6 -9.27 -12.37 6.87
N CYS A 7 -9.32 -13.41 6.03
CA CYS A 7 -10.28 -13.46 4.94
C CYS A 7 -11.71 -13.71 5.45
N PRO A 8 -12.69 -12.80 5.20
CA PRO A 8 -14.08 -12.99 5.62
C PRO A 8 -14.80 -14.10 4.85
N ARG A 9 -14.23 -14.59 3.74
CA ARG A 9 -14.80 -15.68 2.93
C ARG A 9 -14.34 -17.06 3.36
N CYS A 10 -13.04 -17.25 3.62
CA CYS A 10 -12.46 -18.57 3.90
C CYS A 10 -11.74 -18.68 5.25
N GLY A 11 -11.63 -17.59 6.01
CA GLY A 11 -11.02 -17.55 7.34
C GLY A 11 -9.49 -17.62 7.37
N HIS A 12 -8.83 -17.70 6.20
CA HIS A 12 -7.36 -17.75 6.16
C HIS A 12 -6.72 -16.41 6.51
N LYS A 13 -5.61 -16.49 7.25
CA LYS A 13 -4.83 -15.34 7.72
C LYS A 13 -3.74 -14.97 6.71
N ASN A 14 -3.39 -13.68 6.65
CA ASN A 14 -2.26 -13.12 5.87
C ASN A 14 -2.16 -13.68 4.43
N SER A 15 -3.32 -13.80 3.77
CA SER A 15 -3.46 -14.50 2.49
C SER A 15 -3.90 -13.58 1.36
N PHE A 16 -3.79 -12.27 1.54
CA PHE A 16 -4.21 -11.27 0.56
C PHE A 16 -3.05 -10.81 -0.32
N LEU A 17 -3.37 -10.50 -1.58
CA LEU A 17 -2.50 -9.92 -2.58
C LEU A 17 -3.20 -8.73 -3.21
N LYS A 18 -2.44 -7.74 -3.69
CA LYS A 18 -2.99 -6.61 -4.45
C LYS A 18 -3.75 -7.13 -5.68
N GLY A 19 -5.02 -6.76 -5.79
CA GLY A 19 -5.86 -7.08 -6.94
C GLY A 19 -5.51 -6.23 -8.15
N PHE A 20 -6.19 -6.51 -9.26
CA PHE A 20 -6.05 -5.70 -10.49
C PHE A 20 -6.65 -4.29 -10.31
N LEU A 21 -7.62 -4.14 -9.40
CA LEU A 21 -8.19 -2.85 -9.03
C LEU A 21 -7.45 -2.28 -7.81
N PRO A 22 -7.21 -0.97 -7.77
CA PRO A 22 -6.36 -0.31 -6.77
C PRO A 22 -6.88 -0.46 -5.34
N ASP A 23 -8.21 -0.54 -5.16
CA ASP A 23 -8.89 -0.65 -3.87
C ASP A 23 -9.32 -2.08 -3.52
N THR A 24 -8.90 -3.09 -4.29
CA THR A 24 -9.28 -4.48 -4.03
C THR A 24 -8.09 -5.36 -3.73
N CYS A 25 -8.35 -6.34 -2.86
CA CYS A 25 -7.43 -7.40 -2.50
C CYS A 25 -7.98 -8.74 -2.96
N VAL A 26 -7.11 -9.62 -3.42
CA VAL A 26 -7.45 -10.99 -3.82
C VAL A 26 -6.92 -11.95 -2.77
N CYS A 27 -7.80 -12.78 -2.21
CA CYS A 27 -7.36 -13.87 -1.35
C CYS A 27 -6.72 -14.98 -2.20
N ARG A 28 -5.44 -15.30 -1.97
CA ARG A 28 -4.75 -16.37 -2.71
C ARG A 28 -5.29 -17.79 -2.46
N ILE A 29 -6.12 -17.95 -1.44
CA ILE A 29 -6.66 -19.25 -1.02
C ILE A 29 -7.98 -19.54 -1.73
N CYS A 30 -8.96 -18.64 -1.60
CA CYS A 30 -10.29 -18.81 -2.21
C CYS A 30 -10.49 -17.97 -3.48
N GLN A 31 -9.47 -17.23 -3.92
CA GLN A 31 -9.48 -16.37 -5.11
C GLN A 31 -10.59 -15.30 -5.10
N SER A 32 -11.16 -15.01 -3.93
CA SER A 32 -12.17 -13.97 -3.78
C SER A 32 -11.52 -12.58 -3.85
N GLN A 33 -12.05 -11.72 -4.70
CA GLN A 33 -11.75 -10.30 -4.73
C GLN A 33 -12.65 -9.58 -3.72
N LEU A 34 -12.05 -8.83 -2.80
CA LEU A 34 -12.70 -8.13 -1.70
C LEU A 34 -12.13 -6.72 -1.61
N ASP A 35 -12.93 -5.75 -1.16
CA ASP A 35 -12.42 -4.41 -0.90
C ASP A 35 -11.50 -4.45 0.33
N TRP A 36 -10.39 -3.71 0.31
CA TRP A 36 -9.45 -3.74 1.45
C TRP A 36 -10.10 -3.23 2.75
N ARG A 37 -11.12 -2.37 2.65
CA ARG A 37 -11.87 -1.83 3.79
C ARG A 37 -12.77 -2.88 4.45
N GLU A 38 -13.12 -3.95 3.74
CA GLU A 38 -13.89 -5.07 4.27
C GLU A 38 -13.02 -6.08 5.03
N ILE A 39 -11.69 -5.98 4.90
CA ILE A 39 -10.75 -6.91 5.50
C ILE A 39 -10.23 -6.32 6.83
N PRO A 40 -10.52 -6.96 7.98
CA PRO A 40 -10.09 -6.45 9.27
C PRO A 40 -8.56 -6.31 9.33
N GLY A 41 -8.07 -5.11 9.63
CA GLY A 41 -6.65 -4.82 9.78
C GLY A 41 -5.86 -4.77 8.47
N ALA A 42 -6.50 -4.84 7.30
CA ALA A 42 -5.82 -4.62 6.03
C ALA A 42 -5.75 -3.13 5.67
N GLY A 43 -4.64 -2.73 5.04
CA GLY A 43 -4.51 -1.42 4.39
C GLY A 43 -4.74 -1.51 2.88
N ALA A 44 -4.70 -0.36 2.20
CA ALA A 44 -4.84 -0.26 0.75
C ALA A 44 -3.80 -1.09 -0.04
N ASP A 45 -2.68 -1.44 0.59
CA ASP A 45 -1.66 -2.34 0.02
C ASP A 45 -1.99 -3.83 0.20
N CYS A 46 -3.15 -4.18 0.77
CA CYS A 46 -3.55 -5.55 1.10
C CYS A 46 -2.67 -6.24 2.16
N GLY A 47 -1.68 -5.52 2.70
CA GLY A 47 -0.92 -5.91 3.88
C GLY A 47 -1.60 -5.50 5.19
N PRO A 48 -1.05 -5.92 6.33
CA PRO A 48 -1.43 -5.36 7.62
C PRO A 48 -1.30 -3.84 7.55
N ALA A 49 -2.34 -3.10 7.96
CA ALA A 49 -2.28 -1.65 8.07
C ALA A 49 -1.16 -1.33 9.08
N ALA A 50 0.05 -1.07 8.59
CA ALA A 50 1.08 -0.43 9.38
C ALA A 50 0.54 0.96 9.66
N ASP A 51 0.34 1.25 10.95
CA ASP A 51 -0.05 2.54 11.51
C ASP A 51 0.34 3.68 10.56
N GLU A 52 -0.65 4.37 9.99
CA GLU A 52 -0.47 5.48 9.06
C GLU A 52 0.32 6.63 9.71
N LYS A 53 1.64 6.48 9.76
CA LYS A 53 2.59 7.57 9.88
C LYS A 53 3.44 7.64 8.62
N GLY A 54 2.84 8.25 7.61
CA GLY A 54 3.52 9.23 6.78
C GLY A 54 4.30 8.68 5.60
N VAL A 55 3.63 8.58 4.47
CA VAL A 55 4.24 9.01 3.20
C VAL A 55 3.25 9.93 2.49
N PRO A 56 3.63 11.17 2.20
CA PRO A 56 3.38 11.72 0.89
C PRO A 56 4.65 11.50 0.06
N ASP A 57 4.53 10.54 -0.85
CA ASP A 57 5.29 10.47 -2.09
C ASP A 57 5.20 11.82 -2.80
N VAL A 58 6.30 12.58 -2.81
CA VAL A 58 6.51 13.65 -3.78
C VAL A 58 7.91 13.45 -4.37
N PRO A 59 8.05 12.92 -5.59
CA PRO A 59 9.28 13.07 -6.34
C PRO A 59 9.40 14.56 -6.71
N MET A 60 10.24 15.32 -6.01
CA MET A 60 10.70 16.63 -6.50
C MET A 60 11.88 16.41 -7.46
N PRO A 61 11.74 16.63 -8.77
CA PRO A 61 12.89 16.89 -9.63
C PRO A 61 13.30 18.36 -9.44
N ALA A 62 14.33 18.62 -8.63
CA ALA A 62 15.00 19.92 -8.68
C ALA A 62 15.92 19.93 -9.91
N ALA A 63 15.36 20.44 -11.00
CA ALA A 63 16.10 20.87 -12.18
C ALA A 63 17.13 21.94 -11.80
N SER A 64 18.30 21.83 -12.43
CA SER A 64 19.20 22.91 -12.84
C SER A 64 19.51 24.02 -11.84
N GLN A 65 20.68 23.95 -11.19
CA GLN A 65 21.38 25.15 -10.74
C GLN A 65 22.24 25.65 -11.90
N GLU A 66 21.67 26.66 -12.55
CA GLU A 66 22.28 27.74 -13.30
C GLU A 66 23.62 28.28 -12.75
N GLY A 67 24.60 28.42 -13.66
CA GLY A 67 25.56 29.53 -13.77
C GLY A 67 26.34 29.99 -12.55
N GLU A 68 27.56 29.49 -12.39
CA GLU A 68 28.62 30.13 -11.61
C GLU A 68 29.23 31.28 -12.44
N GLU A 69 28.85 32.52 -12.11
CA GLU A 69 29.53 33.75 -12.55
C GLU A 69 30.76 33.97 -11.66
N ASP A 70 31.94 33.62 -12.18
CA ASP A 70 33.25 33.90 -11.58
C ASP A 70 33.68 35.34 -11.91
N HIS A 71 34.00 36.08 -10.87
CA HIS A 71 34.45 37.48 -10.88
C HIS A 71 35.84 37.53 -10.24
N ASP A 72 36.89 37.64 -11.07
CA ASP A 72 38.14 38.39 -10.81
C ASP A 72 38.93 38.62 -12.12
#